data_AF-A6K762-F1
#
_entry.id   AF-A6K762-F1
#
_cell.length_a   1.000
_cell.length_b   1.000
_cell.length_c   1.000
_cell.angle_alpha   90.00
_cell.angle_beta   90.00
_cell.angle_gamma   90.00
#
_symmetry.space_group_name_H-M   'P 1'
#
loop_
_entity.id
_entity.type
_entity.pdbx_description
1 polymer ?
#
loop_
_entity_poly.entity_id
_entity_poly.type
_entity_poly.pdbx_seq_one_letter_code
_entity_poly.pdbx_strand_id
1 'polypeptide(L)'
;MASPTKAVIVPGNGGGDVATHGWYGWVRKGLEQIPGFQCLAKNMPDPITARESIWLPFMETELHCDEKTIIIGHSSGAIAAMRYAETHQVYALILVSAYTSDLGCSSLKFLTPPRPQVLLTG
;
A
#
# COMPACT_ATOMS: atom_id res chain seq x y z
N MET A 1 -8.77 8.96 18.89
CA MET A 1 -8.96 7.99 17.79
C MET A 1 -9.06 6.61 18.41
N ALA A 2 -9.90 5.72 17.86
CA ALA A 2 -9.95 4.32 18.29
C ALA A 2 -8.62 3.63 17.95
N SER A 3 -8.22 2.63 18.74
CA SER A 3 -7.02 1.84 18.48
C SER A 3 -7.15 1.06 17.16
N PRO A 4 -6.04 0.81 16.45
CA PRO A 4 -6.07 0.06 15.20
C PRO A 4 -6.39 -1.41 15.50
N THR A 5 -7.21 -2.02 14.66
CA THR A 5 -7.63 -3.42 14.82
C THR A 5 -6.94 -4.35 13.81
N LYS A 6 -6.36 -3.77 12.74
CA LYS A 6 -5.67 -4.54 11.71
C LYS A 6 -4.51 -3.80 11.07
N ALA A 7 -3.56 -4.59 10.56
CA ALA A 7 -2.60 -4.15 9.57
C ALA A 7 -2.92 -4.76 8.20
N VAL A 8 -2.56 -4.05 7.13
CA VAL A 8 -2.65 -4.52 5.75
C VAL A 8 -1.28 -4.38 5.11
N ILE A 9 -0.74 -5.47 4.58
CA ILE A 9 0.51 -5.47 3.82
C ILE A 9 0.18 -5.28 2.33
N VAL A 10 0.70 -4.20 1.76
CA VAL A 10 0.65 -3.94 0.31
C VAL A 10 2.07 -4.14 -0.25
N PRO A 11 2.30 -5.22 -1.01
CA PRO A 11 3.65 -5.57 -1.48
C PRO A 11 4.14 -4.60 -2.58
N GLY A 12 5.41 -4.73 -2.93
CA GLY A 12 5.92 -4.17 -4.19
C GLY A 12 5.30 -4.85 -5.40
N ASN A 13 5.43 -4.22 -6.57
CA ASN A 13 5.08 -4.90 -7.82
C ASN A 13 5.99 -6.12 -8.06
N GLY A 14 5.52 -7.05 -8.86
CA GLY A 14 6.11 -8.37 -9.09
C GLY A 14 5.10 -9.48 -8.81
N GLY A 15 5.04 -10.48 -9.69
CA GLY A 15 4.11 -11.61 -9.59
C GLY A 15 4.44 -12.62 -8.49
N GLY A 16 5.23 -12.24 -7.48
CA GLY A 16 5.58 -13.12 -6.36
C GLY A 16 4.41 -13.24 -5.39
N ASP A 17 4.22 -14.45 -4.84
CA ASP A 17 3.17 -14.67 -3.84
C ASP A 17 3.52 -13.98 -2.52
N VAL A 18 2.67 -13.05 -2.08
CA VAL A 18 2.84 -12.28 -0.85
C VAL A 18 2.98 -13.17 0.39
N ALA A 19 2.44 -14.38 0.39
CA ALA A 19 2.55 -15.27 1.54
C ALA A 19 3.96 -15.85 1.73
N THR A 20 4.74 -15.98 0.64
CA THR A 20 6.03 -16.67 0.64
C THR A 20 7.20 -15.78 0.21
N HIS A 21 6.93 -14.64 -0.43
CA HIS A 21 7.95 -13.75 -0.94
C HIS A 21 8.46 -12.76 0.12
N GLY A 22 9.78 -12.64 0.24
CA GLY A 22 10.42 -11.67 1.12
C GLY A 22 10.04 -11.82 2.59
N TRP A 23 9.75 -10.70 3.26
CA TRP A 23 9.45 -10.64 4.70
C TRP A 23 7.95 -10.58 5.01
N TYR A 24 7.08 -10.50 4.01
CA TYR A 24 5.65 -10.24 4.21
C TYR A 24 4.99 -11.32 5.06
N GLY A 25 5.24 -12.60 4.75
CA GLY A 25 4.72 -13.74 5.52
C GLY A 25 5.26 -13.80 6.95
N TRP A 26 6.51 -13.40 7.17
CA TRP A 26 7.10 -13.33 8.52
C TRP A 26 6.46 -12.22 9.36
N VAL A 27 6.31 -11.02 8.79
CA VAL A 27 5.64 -9.89 9.46
C VAL A 27 4.19 -10.22 9.76
N ARG A 28 3.46 -10.81 8.80
CA ARG A 28 2.09 -11.25 9.01
C ARG A 28 1.96 -12.19 10.21
N LYS A 29 2.77 -13.25 10.25
CA LYS A 29 2.77 -14.22 11.35
C LYS A 29 3.07 -13.57 12.70
N GLY A 30 4.01 -12.62 12.73
CA GLY A 30 4.34 -11.87 13.96
C GLY A 30 3.20 -10.98 14.44
N LEU A 31 2.54 -10.26 13.54
CA LEU A 31 1.41 -9.40 13.89
C LEU A 31 0.17 -10.19 14.32
N GLU A 32 -0.07 -11.36 13.71
CA GLU A 32 -1.16 -12.26 14.10
C GLU A 32 -0.96 -12.91 15.49
N GLN A 33 0.24 -12.83 16.09
CA GLN A 33 0.44 -13.25 17.50
C GLN A 33 -0.13 -12.25 18.51
N ILE A 34 -0.44 -11.01 18.09
CA ILE A 34 -0.97 -9.98 18.99
C ILE A 34 -2.47 -10.27 19.22
N PRO A 35 -2.92 -10.50 20.47
CA PRO A 35 -4.32 -10.83 20.75
C PRO A 35 -5.29 -9.77 20.22
N GLY A 36 -6.25 -10.19 19.41
CA GLY A 36 -7.27 -9.30 18.85
C GLY A 36 -6.79 -8.43 17.68
N PHE A 37 -5.56 -8.61 17.19
CA PHE A 37 -5.02 -7.89 16.04
C PHE A 37 -4.97 -8.78 14.79
N GLN A 38 -5.34 -8.23 13.65
CA GLN A 38 -5.34 -8.95 12.38
C GLN A 38 -4.27 -8.42 11.43
N CYS A 39 -3.75 -9.28 10.55
CA CYS A 39 -2.88 -8.84 9.46
C CYS A 39 -3.32 -9.47 8.14
N LEU A 40 -3.75 -8.62 7.20
CA LEU A 40 -4.13 -9.05 5.85
C LEU A 40 -2.96 -8.86 4.89
N ALA A 41 -2.70 -9.89 4.10
CA ALA A 41 -1.74 -9.85 3.00
C ALA A 41 -2.30 -10.72 1.86
N LYS A 42 -2.79 -10.09 0.80
CA LYS A 42 -3.30 -10.77 -0.41
C LYS A 42 -2.45 -10.39 -1.61
N ASN A 43 -2.38 -11.29 -2.59
CA ASN A 43 -1.75 -10.97 -3.87
C ASN A 43 -2.52 -9.84 -4.56
N MET A 44 -1.80 -8.82 -4.99
CA MET A 44 -2.42 -7.67 -5.63
C MET A 44 -2.82 -8.01 -7.08
N PRO A 45 -3.98 -7.53 -7.56
CA PRO A 45 -4.33 -7.61 -8.98
C PRO A 45 -3.33 -6.80 -9.82
N ASP A 46 -3.19 -7.12 -11.11
CA ASP A 46 -2.19 -6.45 -11.99
C ASP A 46 -0.81 -6.30 -11.32
N PRO A 47 -0.21 -7.40 -10.82
CA PRO A 47 0.95 -7.32 -9.93
C PRO A 47 2.18 -6.75 -10.62
N ILE A 48 2.25 -6.75 -11.95
CA ILE A 48 3.41 -6.26 -12.71
C ILE A 48 3.37 -4.75 -12.90
N THR A 49 2.23 -4.21 -13.34
CA THR A 49 2.11 -2.77 -13.62
C THR A 49 1.73 -1.97 -12.38
N ALA A 50 1.01 -2.62 -11.45
CA ALA A 50 0.53 -2.03 -10.22
C ALA A 50 -0.31 -0.75 -10.43
N ARG A 51 -1.22 -0.75 -11.41
CA ARG A 51 -2.00 0.47 -11.74
C ARG A 51 -2.78 0.99 -10.53
N GLU A 52 -2.67 2.28 -10.27
CA GLU A 52 -3.42 2.99 -9.21
C GLU A 52 -4.93 2.71 -9.31
N SER A 53 -5.49 2.78 -10.52
CA SER A 53 -6.90 2.54 -10.81
C SER A 53 -7.39 1.12 -10.52
N ILE A 54 -6.49 0.19 -10.20
CA ILE A 54 -6.80 -1.20 -9.84
C ILE A 54 -6.44 -1.44 -8.36
N TRP A 55 -5.27 -0.96 -7.91
CA TRP A 55 -4.77 -1.21 -6.57
C TRP A 55 -5.56 -0.47 -5.49
N LEU A 56 -5.91 0.81 -5.70
CA LEU A 56 -6.64 1.59 -4.70
C LEU A 56 -8.05 1.01 -4.46
N PRO A 57 -8.85 0.69 -5.50
CA PRO A 57 -10.12 -0.01 -5.29
C PRO A 57 -9.96 -1.35 -4.57
N PHE A 58 -8.93 -2.13 -4.90
CA PHE A 58 -8.67 -3.40 -4.20
C PHE A 58 -8.31 -3.19 -2.72
N MET A 59 -7.53 -2.16 -2.40
CA MET A 59 -7.23 -1.78 -1.02
C MET A 59 -8.49 -1.42 -0.24
N GLU A 60 -9.43 -0.73 -0.87
CA GLU A 60 -10.72 -0.35 -0.27
C GLU A 60 -11.65 -1.56 -0.11
N THR A 61 -11.93 -2.29 -1.18
CA THR A 61 -13.00 -3.30 -1.19
C THR A 61 -12.55 -4.67 -0.71
N GLU A 62 -11.32 -5.08 -0.97
CA GLU A 62 -10.84 -6.43 -0.70
C GLU A 62 -9.91 -6.52 0.51
N LEU A 63 -9.18 -5.44 0.81
CA LEU A 63 -8.32 -5.32 1.99
C LEU A 63 -8.98 -4.50 3.11
N HIS A 64 -10.11 -3.86 2.82
CA HIS A 64 -10.91 -3.08 3.78
C HIS A 64 -10.09 -2.00 4.51
N CYS A 65 -9.19 -1.31 3.79
CA CYS A 65 -8.38 -0.24 4.36
C CYS A 65 -9.27 0.92 4.82
N ASP A 66 -9.24 1.21 6.12
CA ASP A 66 -10.08 2.21 6.78
C ASP A 66 -9.30 3.00 7.86
N GLU A 67 -9.99 3.89 8.57
CA GLU A 67 -9.45 4.73 9.65
C GLU A 67 -8.86 3.94 10.85
N LYS A 68 -9.11 2.62 10.94
CA LYS A 68 -8.56 1.72 11.98
C LYS A 68 -7.47 0.79 11.43
N THR A 69 -6.98 1.07 10.24
CA THR A 69 -6.01 0.24 9.53
C THR A 69 -4.61 0.86 9.53
N ILE A 70 -3.61 0.06 9.89
CA ILE A 70 -2.21 0.36 9.62
C ILE A 70 -1.85 -0.21 8.25
N ILE A 71 -1.49 0.62 7.28
CA ILE A 71 -1.05 0.14 5.96
C ILE A 71 0.48 0.04 5.94
N ILE A 72 0.99 -1.16 5.67
CA ILE A 72 2.41 -1.46 5.50
C ILE A 72 2.69 -1.59 4.01
N GLY A 73 3.15 -0.51 3.39
CA GLY A 73 3.45 -0.44 1.97
C GLY A 73 4.95 -0.65 1.69
N HIS A 74 5.29 -1.56 0.79
CA HIS A 74 6.66 -1.79 0.33
C HIS A 74 6.83 -1.39 -1.14
N SER A 75 7.84 -0.57 -1.46
CA SER A 75 8.15 -0.14 -2.84
C SER A 75 6.89 0.42 -3.54
N SER A 76 6.39 -0.19 -4.63
CA SER A 76 5.12 0.22 -5.28
C SER A 76 3.93 0.24 -4.33
N GLY A 77 3.86 -0.67 -3.35
CA GLY A 77 2.82 -0.65 -2.32
C GLY A 77 2.93 0.54 -1.37
N ALA A 78 4.12 1.10 -1.17
CA ALA A 78 4.29 2.36 -0.43
C ALA A 78 3.69 3.54 -1.20
N ILE A 79 3.81 3.54 -2.53
CA ILE A 79 3.20 4.57 -3.39
C ILE A 79 1.68 4.44 -3.37
N ALA A 80 1.15 3.23 -3.52
CA ALA A 80 -0.27 2.96 -3.43
C ALA A 80 -0.84 3.41 -2.08
N ALA A 81 -0.12 3.14 -0.98
CA ALA A 81 -0.50 3.58 0.36
C ALA A 81 -0.53 5.12 0.50
N MET A 82 0.48 5.82 -0.02
CA MET A 82 0.50 7.29 -0.02
C MET A 82 -0.67 7.86 -0.85
N ARG A 83 -0.92 7.31 -2.04
CA ARG A 83 -2.03 7.73 -2.92
C ARG A 83 -3.39 7.50 -2.27
N TYR A 84 -3.58 6.33 -1.65
CA TYR A 84 -4.82 6.00 -0.94
C TYR A 84 -5.12 7.00 0.19
N ALA A 85 -4.08 7.38 0.95
CA ALA A 85 -4.21 8.32 2.07
C ALA A 85 -4.47 9.78 1.65
N GLU A 86 -4.36 10.12 0.37
CA GLU A 86 -4.74 11.46 -0.13
C GLU A 86 -6.26 11.69 -0.06
N THR A 87 -7.06 10.61 -0.18
CA THR A 87 -8.52 10.67 -0.25
C THR A 87 -9.22 9.84 0.83
N HIS A 88 -8.51 8.95 1.53
CA HIS A 88 -9.05 8.09 2.57
C HIS A 88 -8.30 8.29 3.89
N GLN A 89 -9.04 8.32 5.00
CA GLN A 89 -8.41 8.30 6.31
C GLN A 89 -7.93 6.89 6.65
N VAL A 90 -6.72 6.80 7.18
CA VAL A 90 -6.08 5.58 7.65
C VAL A 90 -5.45 5.85 9.01
N TYR A 91 -5.29 4.81 9.84
CA TYR A 91 -4.74 5.02 11.19
C TYR A 91 -3.25 5.43 11.13
N ALA A 92 -2.47 4.70 10.34
CA ALA A 92 -1.05 4.97 10.14
C ALA A 92 -0.53 4.34 8.84
N LEU A 93 0.58 4.87 8.35
CA LEU A 93 1.33 4.32 7.23
C LEU A 93 2.73 3.90 7.68
N ILE A 94 3.16 2.71 7.28
CA ILE A 94 4.54 2.24 7.38
C ILE A 94 5.06 2.09 5.95
N LEU A 95 5.99 2.95 5.56
CA LEU A 95 6.48 3.06 4.19
C LEU A 95 7.90 2.50 4.08
N VAL A 96 8.04 1.32 3.46
CA VAL A 96 9.33 0.65 3.26
C VAL A 96 9.79 0.89 1.81
N SER A 97 10.94 1.54 1.64
CA SER A 97 11.51 1.85 0.31
C SER A 97 10.58 2.71 -0.57
N ALA A 98 9.95 3.73 0.01
CA ALA A 98 9.12 4.68 -0.72
C ALA A 98 9.96 5.61 -1.62
N TYR A 99 9.31 6.13 -2.65
CA TYR A 99 9.87 7.08 -3.60
C TYR A 99 8.78 8.06 -4.06
N THR A 100 9.15 9.13 -4.74
CA THR A 100 8.20 10.19 -5.14
C THR A 100 8.18 10.46 -6.65
N SER A 101 9.11 9.88 -7.42
CA SER A 101 9.18 9.99 -8.87
C SER A 101 9.09 8.62 -9.54
N ASP A 102 8.96 8.61 -10.87
CA ASP A 102 8.92 7.36 -11.65
C ASP A 102 10.28 6.64 -11.73
N LEU A 103 11.33 7.22 -11.15
CA LEU A 103 12.71 6.72 -11.18
C LEU A 103 13.22 6.42 -12.62
N GLY A 104 12.60 7.01 -13.65
CA GLY A 104 12.86 6.68 -15.05
C GLY A 104 12.31 5.31 -15.52
N CYS A 105 11.48 4.64 -14.71
CA CYS A 105 10.94 3.32 -15.00
C CYS A 105 9.48 3.39 -15.49
N SER A 106 9.23 2.86 -16.69
CA SER A 106 7.92 2.94 -17.37
C SER A 106 6.76 2.36 -16.56
N SER A 107 7.00 1.30 -15.77
CA SER A 107 5.97 0.68 -14.94
C SER A 107 5.54 1.57 -13.76
N LEU A 108 6.42 2.44 -13.27
CA LEU A 108 6.13 3.32 -12.12
C LEU A 108 5.31 4.55 -12.51
N LYS A 109 5.21 4.88 -13.80
CA LYS A 109 4.44 6.02 -14.32
C LYS A 109 2.96 5.97 -13.95
N PHE A 110 2.41 4.77 -13.74
CA PHE A 110 0.99 4.59 -13.40
C PHE A 110 0.67 4.79 -11.92
N LEU A 111 1.67 4.78 -11.05
CA LEU A 111 1.55 5.06 -9.60
C LEU A 111 2.11 6.44 -9.22
N THR A 112 2.99 6.98 -10.07
CA THR A 112 3.62 8.30 -9.92
C THR A 112 3.34 9.22 -11.10
N PRO A 113 2.10 9.34 -11.61
CA PRO A 113 1.86 10.27 -12.70
C PRO A 113 2.19 11.70 -12.23
N PRO A 114 2.85 12.52 -13.08
CA PRO A 114 3.10 13.92 -12.76
C PRO A 114 1.74 14.62 -12.66
N ARG A 115 1.38 15.10 -11.46
CA ARG A 115 0.28 16.06 -11.36
C ARG A 115 0.74 17.41 -11.91
N PRO A 116 -0.14 18.19 -12.57
CA PRO A 116 0.16 19.58 -12.83
C PRO A 116 0.54 20.22 -11.49
N GLN A 117 1.72 20.82 -11.42
CA GLN A 117 2.03 21.70 -10.31
C GLN A 117 0.93 22.76 -10.35
N VAL A 118 0.08 22.79 -9.33
CA VAL A 118 -0.71 23.98 -9.06
C VAL A 118 0.33 25.03 -8.74
N LEU A 119 0.71 25.80 -9.75
CA LEU A 119 1.52 26.98 -9.61
C LEU A 119 0.66 27.91 -8.75
N LEU A 120 0.90 27.89 -7.44
CA LEU A 120 0.45 28.93 -6.52
C LEU A 120 1.18 30.20 -6.98
N THR A 121 0.59 30.85 -7.97
CA THR A 121 0.91 32.23 -8.30
C THR A 121 0.27 33.05 -7.19
N GLY A 122 1.13 33.45 -6.25
CA GLY A 122 0.83 34.55 -5.33
C GLY A 122 0.93 35.89 -6.03
#